data_AF-A0A3C1US26-F1
#
_entry.id   AF-A0A3C1US26-F1
#
_cell.length_a   1.000
_cell.length_b   1.000
_cell.length_c   1.000
_cell.angle_alpha   90.00
_cell.angle_beta   90.00
_cell.angle_gamma   90.00
#
_symmetry.space_group_name_H-M   'P 1'
#
loop_
_entity.id
_entity.type
_entity.pdbx_description
1 polymer ?
#
loop_
_entity_poly.entity_id
_entity_poly.type
_entity_poly.pdbx_seq_one_letter_code
_entity_poly.pdbx_strand_id
1 'polypeptide(L)'
;EFEEIYQPGKPDPIRLDHRSGALKLLQRVRDESHRFANTFNAQLRLKKISESLLDEFPGIGQSRKAALLKKFGSVQRIKTASLEEISQLPGFGGKTAEKLKLFLAAR
;
A
#
# COMPACT_ATOMS: atom_id res chain seq x y z
N GLU A 1 27.08 -5.08 -14.21
CA GLU A 1 26.23 -5.42 -15.36
C GLU A 1 26.32 -4.30 -16.38
N PHE A 2 26.23 -4.62 -17.67
CA PHE A 2 26.29 -3.62 -18.75
C PHE A 2 24.91 -2.96 -18.94
N GLU A 3 24.89 -1.67 -19.27
CA GLU A 3 23.67 -0.95 -19.64
C GLU A 3 23.35 -1.22 -21.11
N GLU A 4 22.38 -2.08 -21.36
CA GLU A 4 22.01 -2.53 -22.70
C GLU A 4 20.64 -2.00 -23.10
N ILE A 5 20.54 -1.47 -24.31
CA ILE A 5 19.30 -0.92 -24.86
C ILE A 5 18.83 -1.82 -25.99
N TYR A 6 17.74 -2.54 -25.75
CA TYR A 6 17.14 -3.43 -26.73
C TYR A 6 16.06 -2.69 -27.53
N GLN A 7 16.07 -2.91 -28.84
CA GLN A 7 15.05 -2.38 -29.74
C GLN A 7 14.14 -3.52 -30.21
N PRO A 8 12.82 -3.28 -30.36
CA PRO A 8 11.92 -4.29 -30.90
C PRO A 8 12.40 -4.80 -32.27
N GLY A 9 12.43 -6.12 -32.44
CA GLY A 9 12.83 -6.77 -33.69
C GLY A 9 14.34 -6.78 -33.98
N LYS A 10 15.20 -6.32 -33.05
CA LYS A 10 16.66 -6.42 -33.18
C LYS A 10 17.24 -7.35 -32.11
N PRO A 11 18.08 -8.33 -32.50
CA PRO A 11 18.67 -9.28 -31.56
C PRO A 11 19.80 -8.65 -30.74
N ASP A 12 20.56 -7.72 -31.33
CA ASP A 12 21.74 -7.14 -30.71
C ASP A 12 21.40 -5.86 -29.92
N PRO A 13 21.92 -5.71 -28.69
CA PRO A 13 21.71 -4.51 -27.89
C PRO A 13 22.56 -3.33 -28.38
N ILE A 14 22.05 -2.13 -28.20
CA ILE A 14 22.83 -0.90 -28.31
C ILE A 14 23.52 -0.64 -26.99
N ARG A 15 24.84 -0.44 -27.03
CA ARG A 15 25.65 -0.01 -25.90
C ARG A 15 26.11 1.43 -26.15
N LEU A 16 25.75 2.30 -25.22
CA LEU A 16 26.18 3.70 -25.25
C LEU A 16 27.37 3.90 -24.30
N ASP A 17 28.23 4.87 -24.61
CA ASP A 17 29.32 5.27 -23.72
C ASP A 17 28.76 5.77 -22.37
N HIS A 18 29.40 5.40 -21.26
CA HIS A 18 29.01 5.79 -19.90
C HIS A 18 28.95 7.31 -19.67
N ARG A 19 29.69 8.09 -20.46
CA ARG A 19 29.71 9.55 -20.40
C ARG A 19 28.57 10.18 -21.19
N SER A 20 27.91 9.43 -22.08
CA SER A 20 26.81 9.91 -22.93
C SER A 20 25.63 10.45 -22.12
N GLY A 21 25.16 11.63 -22.49
CA GLY A 21 23.94 12.22 -21.91
C GLY A 21 22.68 11.37 -22.16
N ALA A 22 22.61 10.70 -23.31
CA ALA A 22 21.49 9.84 -23.66
C ALA A 22 21.39 8.62 -22.73
N LEU A 23 22.52 8.00 -22.39
CA LEU A 23 22.55 6.88 -21.45
C LEU A 23 22.09 7.33 -20.06
N LYS A 24 22.61 8.46 -19.57
CA LYS A 24 22.23 9.02 -18.26
C LYS A 24 20.74 9.32 -18.16
N LEU A 25 20.11 9.75 -19.26
CA LEU A 25 18.67 9.98 -19.31
C LEU A 25 17.89 8.65 -19.17
N LEU A 26 18.26 7.62 -19.94
CA LEU A 26 17.62 6.30 -19.86
C LEU A 26 17.77 5.66 -18.48
N GLN A 27 18.95 5.78 -17.88
CA GLN A 27 19.19 5.31 -16.51
C GLN A 27 18.25 6.00 -15.50
N ARG A 28 18.08 7.33 -15.58
CA ARG A 28 17.14 8.04 -14.70
C ARG A 28 15.70 7.58 -14.87
N VAL A 29 15.26 7.32 -16.09
CA VAL A 29 13.91 6.77 -16.35
C VAL A 29 13.75 5.38 -15.75
N ARG A 30 14.76 4.51 -15.89
CA ARG A 30 14.76 3.18 -15.27
C ARG A 30 14.72 3.30 -13.75
N ASP A 31 15.59 4.11 -13.16
CA ASP A 31 15.72 4.26 -11.72
C ASP A 31 14.42 4.84 -11.11
N GLU A 32 13.77 5.77 -11.82
CA GLU A 32 12.44 6.27 -11.48
C GLU A 32 11.38 5.16 -11.51
N SER A 33 11.39 4.34 -12.56
CA SER A 33 10.47 3.21 -12.69
C SER A 33 10.66 2.17 -11.59
N HIS A 34 11.91 1.85 -11.26
CA HIS A 34 12.27 0.98 -10.13
C HIS A 34 11.83 1.58 -8.79
N ARG A 35 12.11 2.86 -8.55
CA ARG A 35 11.68 3.54 -7.33
C ARG A 35 10.16 3.49 -7.18
N PHE A 36 9.42 3.84 -8.24
CA PHE A 36 7.96 3.80 -8.24
C PHE A 36 7.43 2.40 -7.92
N ALA A 37 7.91 1.37 -8.63
CA ALA A 37 7.47 0.00 -8.42
C ALA A 37 7.77 -0.50 -6.99
N ASN A 38 8.97 -0.23 -6.48
CA ASN A 38 9.38 -0.63 -5.13
C ASN A 38 8.58 0.08 -4.05
N THR A 39 8.38 1.40 -4.18
CA THR A 39 7.59 2.19 -3.25
C THR A 39 6.13 1.74 -3.25
N PHE A 40 5.54 1.51 -4.43
CA PHE A 40 4.16 1.04 -4.53
C PHE A 40 3.99 -0.36 -3.91
N ASN A 41 4.91 -1.29 -4.17
CA ASN A 41 4.91 -2.60 -3.54
C ASN A 41 5.07 -2.52 -2.01
N ALA A 42 5.92 -1.63 -1.51
CA ALA A 42 6.05 -1.38 -0.08
C ALA A 42 4.75 -0.83 0.52
N GLN A 43 4.07 0.09 -0.16
CA GLN A 43 2.76 0.61 0.26
C GLN A 43 1.69 -0.48 0.29
N LEU A 44 1.61 -1.33 -0.74
CA LEU A 44 0.68 -2.47 -0.76
C LEU A 44 0.94 -3.46 0.38
N ARG A 45 2.21 -3.73 0.68
CA ARG A 45 2.60 -4.58 1.81
C ARG A 45 2.20 -3.96 3.15
N LEU A 46 2.47 -2.68 3.35
CA LEU A 46 2.04 -1.95 4.55
C LEU A 46 0.52 -1.97 4.70
N LYS A 47 -0.23 -1.78 3.60
CA LYS A 47 -1.69 -1.87 3.61
C LYS A 47 -2.16 -3.26 4.06
N LYS A 48 -1.58 -4.34 3.53
CA LYS A 48 -1.91 -5.71 3.94
C LYS A 48 -1.64 -5.97 5.43
N ILE A 49 -0.48 -5.55 5.93
CA ILE A 49 -0.12 -5.69 7.36
C ILE A 49 -1.09 -4.87 8.23
N SER A 50 -1.42 -3.66 7.78
CA SER A 50 -2.37 -2.81 8.48
C SER A 50 -3.76 -3.45 8.51
N GLU A 51 -4.21 -4.05 7.41
CA GLU A 51 -5.47 -4.80 7.35
C GLU A 51 -5.45 -6.07 8.21
N SER A 52 -4.30 -6.73 8.40
CA SER A 52 -4.18 -7.87 9.33
C SER A 52 -4.23 -7.46 10.79
N LEU A 53 -3.89 -6.21 11.14
CA LEU A 53 -4.10 -5.68 12.49
C LEU A 53 -5.57 -5.76 12.91
N LEU A 54 -6.50 -5.60 11.95
CA LEU A 54 -7.91 -5.79 12.24
C LEU A 54 -8.23 -7.23 12.60
N ASP A 55 -7.50 -8.24 12.11
CA ASP A 55 -7.75 -9.65 12.43
C ASP A 55 -7.37 -10.00 13.89
N GLU A 56 -6.48 -9.22 14.51
CA GLU A 56 -6.13 -9.36 15.92
C GLU A 56 -7.20 -8.82 16.88
N PHE A 57 -8.17 -8.04 16.39
CA PHE A 57 -9.21 -7.46 17.24
C PHE A 57 -10.21 -8.55 17.69
N PRO A 58 -10.42 -8.78 19.00
CA PRO A 58 -11.32 -9.83 19.45
C PRO A 58 -12.75 -9.66 18.94
N GLY A 59 -13.31 -10.69 18.30
CA GLY A 59 -14.68 -10.68 17.79
C GLY A 59 -14.87 -9.97 16.44
N ILE A 60 -13.79 -9.72 15.70
CA ILE A 60 -13.83 -9.23 14.32
C ILE A 60 -13.98 -10.40 13.33
N GLY A 61 -15.19 -10.55 12.79
CA GLY A 61 -15.41 -11.48 11.69
C GLY A 61 -15.00 -10.88 10.34
N GLN A 62 -14.83 -11.72 9.32
CA GLN A 62 -14.53 -11.30 7.94
C GLN A 62 -15.56 -10.29 7.41
N SER A 63 -16.85 -10.45 7.75
CA SER A 63 -17.93 -9.53 7.37
C SER A 63 -17.77 -8.13 7.98
N ARG A 64 -17.45 -8.04 9.27
CA ARG A 64 -17.24 -6.78 9.99
C ARG A 64 -15.97 -6.06 9.52
N LYS A 65 -14.89 -6.81 9.31
CA LYS A 65 -13.66 -6.29 8.70
C LYS A 65 -13.92 -5.72 7.31
N ALA A 66 -14.62 -6.47 6.46
CA ALA A 66 -14.97 -6.00 5.12
C ALA A 66 -15.83 -4.74 5.16
N ALA A 67 -16.80 -4.64 6.09
CA ALA A 67 -17.62 -3.45 6.26
C ALA A 67 -16.79 -2.20 6.65
N LEU A 68 -15.85 -2.36 7.58
CA LEU A 68 -14.90 -1.30 7.97
C LEU A 68 -14.03 -0.86 6.80
N LEU A 69 -13.39 -1.81 6.11
CA LEU A 69 -12.51 -1.51 4.98
C LEU A 69 -13.28 -0.94 3.78
N LYS A 70 -14.54 -1.35 3.57
CA LYS A 70 -15.39 -0.78 2.52
C LYS A 70 -15.77 0.66 2.82
N LYS A 71 -16.11 1.00 4.08
CA LYS A 71 -16.48 2.37 4.46
C LYS A 71 -15.27 3.31 4.51
N PHE A 72 -14.17 2.87 5.10
CA PHE A 72 -13.04 3.75 5.40
C PHE A 72 -11.84 3.57 4.45
N GLY A 73 -11.71 2.43 3.76
CA GLY A 73 -10.67 2.16 2.77
C GLY A 73 -9.32 1.69 3.32
N SER A 74 -8.94 2.12 4.53
CA SER A 74 -7.72 1.66 5.22
C SER A 74 -7.85 1.77 6.73
N VAL A 75 -7.06 1.00 7.47
CA VAL A 75 -7.03 1.06 8.94
C VAL A 75 -6.56 2.41 9.45
N GLN A 76 -5.67 3.08 8.73
CA GLN A 76 -5.26 4.46 9.08
C GLN A 76 -6.45 5.41 9.05
N ARG A 77 -7.36 5.28 8.08
CA ARG A 77 -8.59 6.08 8.03
C ARG A 77 -9.60 5.67 9.10
N ILE A 78 -9.62 4.40 9.51
CA ILE A 78 -10.43 3.94 10.65
C ILE A 78 -9.93 4.57 11.96
N LYS A 79 -8.60 4.69 12.15
CA LYS A 79 -8.01 5.37 13.33
C LYS A 79 -8.48 6.82 13.44
N THR A 80 -8.58 7.53 12.31
CA THR A 80 -8.97 8.94 12.28
C THR A 80 -10.49 9.16 12.24
N ALA A 81 -11.28 8.16 11.86
CA ALA A 81 -12.74 8.26 11.80
C ALA A 81 -13.36 8.59 13.17
N SER A 82 -14.55 9.20 13.21
CA SER A 82 -15.23 9.49 14.47
C SER A 82 -15.82 8.22 15.10
N LEU A 83 -16.12 8.28 16.41
CA LEU A 83 -16.78 7.17 17.09
C LEU A 83 -18.19 6.94 16.52
N GLU A 84 -18.91 8.01 16.17
CA GLU A 84 -20.24 7.91 15.56
C GLU A 84 -20.18 7.23 14.19
N GLU A 85 -19.18 7.57 13.36
CA GLU A 85 -19.03 6.99 12.03
C GLU A 85 -18.79 5.48 12.08
N ILE A 86 -17.99 5.02 13.03
CA ILE A 86 -17.76 3.59 13.26
C ILE A 86 -19.03 2.96 13.82
N SER A 87 -19.73 3.66 14.72
CA SER A 87 -20.91 3.12 15.40
C SER A 87 -22.12 2.89 14.48
N GLN A 88 -22.17 3.59 13.35
CA GLN A 88 -23.17 3.38 12.31
C GLN A 88 -23.02 2.05 11.57
N LEU A 89 -21.87 1.36 11.68
CA LEU A 89 -21.66 0.10 10.98
C LEU A 89 -22.38 -1.06 11.70
N PRO A 90 -23.01 -1.99 10.95
CA PRO A 90 -23.64 -3.17 11.52
C PRO A 90 -22.65 -3.99 12.36
N GLY A 91 -23.01 -4.24 13.62
CA GLY A 91 -22.17 -5.00 14.56
C GLY A 91 -21.09 -4.20 15.28
N PHE A 92 -20.97 -2.90 15.01
CA PHE A 92 -20.14 -1.95 15.77
C PHE A 92 -21.02 -1.05 16.64
N GLY A 93 -21.78 -1.61 17.58
CA GLY A 93 -22.47 -0.75 18.57
C GLY A 93 -21.46 0.09 19.37
N GLY A 94 -21.92 1.14 20.07
CA GLY A 94 -21.05 2.13 20.72
C GLY A 94 -19.90 1.54 21.55
N LYS A 95 -20.16 0.52 22.38
CA LYS A 95 -19.13 -0.17 23.18
C LYS A 95 -18.07 -0.89 22.32
N THR A 96 -18.47 -1.49 21.20
CA THR A 96 -17.55 -2.19 20.29
C THR A 96 -16.72 -1.19 19.49
N ALA A 97 -17.35 -0.10 19.03
CA ALA A 97 -16.67 0.99 18.33
C ALA A 97 -15.60 1.65 19.22
N GLU A 98 -15.91 1.86 20.50
CA GLU A 98 -14.98 2.40 21.48
C GLU A 98 -13.80 1.45 21.72
N LYS A 99 -14.08 0.16 21.94
CA LYS A 99 -13.03 -0.88 22.07
C LYS A 99 -12.13 -0.96 20.85
N LEU A 100 -12.70 -0.86 19.65
CA LEU A 100 -11.93 -0.84 18.41
C LEU A 100 -10.99 0.37 18.36
N LYS A 101 -11.49 1.56 18.71
CA LYS A 101 -10.67 2.77 18.76
C LYS A 101 -9.52 2.66 19.76
N LEU A 102 -9.80 2.18 20.96
CA LEU A 102 -8.79 1.96 21.99
C LEU A 102 -7.74 0.95 21.51
N PHE A 103 -8.17 -0.17 20.92
CA PHE A 103 -7.28 -1.19 20.36
C PHE A 103 -6.36 -0.61 19.28
N LEU A 104 -6.92 0.18 18.35
CA LEU A 104 -6.16 0.79 17.27
C LEU A 104 -5.26 1.95 17.73
N ALA A 105 -5.56 2.61 18.85
CA ALA A 105 -4.73 3.65 19.45
C ALA A 105 -3.53 3.08 20.22
N ALA A 106 -3.66 1.86 20.77
CA ALA A 106 -2.59 1.17 21.50
C ALA A 106 -1.53 0.50 20.61
N ARG A 107 -1.69 0.57 19.28
CA ARG A 107 -0.86 -0.09 18.27
C ARG A 107 -0.37 0.94 17.25
#